data_AF-A0A7S2QSV9-F1
#
_entry.id   AF-A0A7S2QSV9-F1
#
_cell.length_a   1.000
_cell.length_b   1.000
_cell.length_c   1.000
_cell.angle_alpha   90.00
_cell.angle_beta   90.00
_cell.angle_gamma   90.00
#
_symmetry.space_group_name_H-M   'P 1'
#
loop_
_entity.id
_entity.type
_entity.pdbx_description
1 polymer ?
#
loop_
_entity_poly.entity_id
_entity_poly.type
_entity_poly.pdbx_seq_one_letter_code
_entity_poly.pdbx_strand_id
1 'polypeptide(L)'
;KAYEIASKSASVGLVEPLQLPSWRSEGDEYKVSLEPGYGATPTNSVQLLQAVTCVLQGLSHLHKEQLVHRDVRWPNVVHGHRPGSRSEWMLVDLETVWQAGKAPSSRLHRIADVLLNGRYELASDLRLVARLMEDTCVAGTGA
;
A
#
# COMPACT_ATOMS: atom_id res chain seq x y z
N LYS A 1 -23.30 -1.75 -12.05
CA LYS A 1 -23.84 -2.97 -11.40
C LYS A 1 -22.97 -3.23 -10.18
N ALA A 2 -23.50 -2.97 -8.98
CA ALA A 2 -22.82 -3.21 -7.72
C ALA A 2 -22.88 -4.71 -7.40
N TYR A 3 -21.77 -5.31 -7.00
CA TYR A 3 -21.78 -6.66 -6.42
C TYR A 3 -21.76 -6.52 -4.90
N GLU A 4 -22.82 -7.04 -4.30
CA GLU A 4 -23.06 -7.15 -2.87
C GLU A 4 -22.35 -8.41 -2.36
N ILE A 5 -21.32 -8.25 -1.52
CA ILE A 5 -20.72 -9.37 -0.80
C ILE A 5 -21.40 -9.44 0.56
N ALA A 6 -22.26 -10.44 0.73
CA ALA A 6 -22.85 -10.77 2.01
C ALA A 6 -21.74 -11.21 2.99
N SER A 7 -21.25 -10.27 3.80
CA SER A 7 -20.41 -10.57 4.96
C SER A 7 -21.21 -10.27 6.22
N LYS A 8 -21.72 -11.35 6.84
CA LYS A 8 -22.23 -11.29 8.21
C LYS A 8 -21.04 -11.05 9.14
N SER A 9 -20.96 -9.84 9.66
CA SER A 9 -20.21 -9.39 10.84
C SER A 9 -18.69 -9.67 10.88
N ALA A 10 -18.00 -8.52 10.95
CA ALA A 10 -16.73 -8.25 11.63
C ALA A 10 -15.42 -8.43 10.83
N SER A 11 -14.71 -7.29 10.76
CA SER A 11 -13.34 -7.03 10.27
C SER A 11 -13.08 -7.23 8.78
N VAL A 12 -13.03 -6.10 8.05
CA VAL A 12 -12.58 -6.00 6.66
C VAL A 12 -11.06 -6.24 6.61
N GLY A 13 -10.63 -7.43 6.16
CA GLY A 13 -9.23 -7.72 5.83
C GLY A 13 -8.96 -7.53 4.33
N LEU A 14 -7.81 -6.96 3.97
CA LEU A 14 -7.33 -6.85 2.58
C LEU A 14 -6.56 -8.12 2.22
N VAL A 15 -6.39 -8.45 0.94
CA VAL A 15 -6.02 -9.81 0.52
C VAL A 15 -4.92 -9.84 -0.56
N GLU A 16 -3.92 -10.73 -0.43
CA GLU A 16 -2.77 -10.89 -1.36
C GLU A 16 -2.80 -12.20 -2.17
N PRO A 17 -2.34 -12.24 -3.45
CA PRO A 17 -2.33 -13.46 -4.27
C PRO A 17 -1.34 -14.55 -3.81
N LEU A 18 -1.83 -15.76 -3.52
CA LEU A 18 -1.06 -16.95 -3.13
C LEU A 18 -0.38 -17.67 -4.33
N GLN A 19 -0.94 -17.53 -5.53
CA GLN A 19 -0.45 -18.12 -6.78
C GLN A 19 -0.61 -17.12 -7.93
N LEU A 20 0.28 -17.22 -8.93
CA LEU A 20 0.11 -16.49 -10.19
C LEU A 20 -1.25 -16.87 -10.80
N PRO A 21 -2.03 -15.90 -11.27
CA PRO A 21 -3.33 -16.18 -11.85
C PRO A 21 -3.19 -17.10 -13.06
N SER A 22 -3.80 -18.29 -12.97
CA SER A 22 -3.85 -19.23 -14.08
C SER A 22 -5.10 -18.95 -14.91
N TRP A 23 -4.89 -18.56 -16.17
CA TRP A 23 -5.96 -18.43 -17.15
C TRP A 23 -6.25 -19.81 -17.75
N ARG A 24 -7.50 -20.26 -17.69
CA ARG A 24 -7.98 -21.36 -18.55
C ARG A 24 -8.87 -20.73 -19.63
N SER A 25 -8.57 -21.01 -20.89
CA SER A 25 -9.30 -20.46 -22.05
C SER A 25 -10.70 -21.07 -22.23
N GLU A 26 -11.16 -21.89 -21.29
CA GLU A 26 -12.42 -22.62 -21.35
C GLU A 26 -13.26 -22.18 -20.14
N GLY A 27 -14.03 -21.11 -20.34
CA GLY A 27 -14.76 -20.37 -19.30
C GLY A 27 -13.99 -19.14 -18.84
N ASP A 28 -14.66 -17.99 -18.76
CA ASP A 28 -14.13 -16.72 -18.22
C ASP A 28 -13.86 -16.81 -16.70
N GLU A 29 -13.08 -17.80 -16.26
CA GLU A 29 -12.80 -18.08 -14.86
C GLU A 29 -11.36 -17.64 -14.52
N TYR A 30 -11.27 -16.51 -13.79
CA TYR A 30 -10.03 -16.01 -13.21
C TYR A 30 -9.92 -16.50 -11.77
N LYS A 31 -8.98 -17.42 -11.50
CA LYS A 31 -8.75 -17.96 -10.16
C LYS A 31 -7.57 -17.25 -9.51
N VAL A 32 -7.86 -16.51 -8.44
CA VAL A 32 -6.86 -15.93 -7.53
C VAL A 32 -7.09 -16.49 -6.13
N SER A 33 -6.07 -17.11 -5.57
CA SER A 33 -6.05 -17.51 -4.16
C SER A 33 -5.54 -16.33 -3.36
N LEU A 34 -6.22 -15.94 -2.30
CA LEU A 34 -5.98 -14.70 -1.58
C LEU A 34 -5.71 -14.96 -0.10
N GLU A 35 -4.65 -14.39 0.47
CA GLU A 35 -4.33 -14.46 1.90
C GLU A 35 -4.63 -13.13 2.59
N PRO A 36 -5.27 -13.12 3.77
CA PRO A 36 -5.61 -11.88 4.46
C PRO A 36 -4.35 -11.17 4.98
N GLY A 37 -4.09 -9.97 4.46
CA GLY A 37 -3.28 -8.94 5.07
C GLY A 37 -4.11 -8.10 6.04
N TYR A 38 -3.52 -7.76 7.18
CA TYR A 38 -4.18 -6.92 8.17
C TYR A 38 -3.54 -5.53 8.14
N GLY A 39 -4.38 -4.50 8.18
CA GLY A 39 -3.92 -3.14 8.43
C GLY A 39 -3.22 -3.11 9.79
N ALA A 40 -1.95 -2.73 9.80
CA ALA A 40 -1.13 -2.72 10.99
C ALA A 40 -0.26 -1.46 11.01
N THR A 41 -0.04 -0.92 12.20
CA THR A 41 0.93 0.15 12.43
C THR A 41 2.09 -0.45 13.23
N PRO A 42 3.36 -0.22 12.83
CA PRO A 42 4.51 -0.68 13.58
C PRO A 42 4.48 -0.19 15.03
N THR A 43 4.80 -1.08 15.98
CA THR A 43 4.79 -0.74 17.41
C THR A 43 6.17 -0.44 17.98
N ASN A 44 7.23 -0.68 17.21
CA ASN A 44 8.61 -0.45 17.60
C ASN A 44 9.48 -0.09 16.39
N SER A 45 10.70 0.38 16.67
CA SER A 45 11.65 0.84 15.65
C SER A 45 12.07 -0.26 14.66
N VAL A 46 12.16 -1.52 15.10
CA VAL A 46 12.53 -2.64 14.23
C VAL A 46 11.41 -2.90 13.22
N GLN A 47 10.17 -2.98 13.68
CA GLN A 47 9.01 -3.14 12.80
C GLN A 47 8.85 -1.94 11.85
N LEU A 48 9.09 -0.72 12.35
CA LEU A 48 9.03 0.49 11.53
C LEU A 48 10.06 0.44 10.41
N LEU A 49 11.31 0.07 10.72
CA LEU A 49 12.36 -0.06 9.72
C LEU A 49 12.01 -1.13 8.67
N GLN A 50 11.47 -2.27 9.09
CA GLN A 50 11.02 -3.33 8.19
C GLN A 50 9.89 -2.85 7.27
N ALA A 51 8.86 -2.21 7.84
CA ALA A 51 7.72 -1.69 7.10
C ALA A 51 8.13 -0.64 6.07
N VAL A 52 8.91 0.36 6.49
CA VAL A 52 9.41 1.42 5.61
C VAL A 52 10.30 0.83 4.52
N THR A 53 11.13 -0.16 4.83
CA THR A 53 11.96 -0.85 3.82
C THR A 53 11.10 -1.49 2.74
N CYS A 54 10.05 -2.22 3.12
CA CYS A 54 9.14 -2.84 2.17
C CYS A 54 8.34 -1.81 1.36
N VAL A 55 7.87 -0.72 2.00
CA VAL A 55 7.20 0.40 1.31
C VAL A 55 8.13 1.02 0.26
N LEU A 56 9.38 1.30 0.61
CA LEU A 56 10.37 1.86 -0.31
C LEU A 56 10.70 0.89 -1.46
N GLN A 57 10.72 -0.41 -1.21
CA GLN A 57 10.87 -1.42 -2.26
C GLN A 57 9.66 -1.42 -3.19
N GLY A 58 8.44 -1.36 -2.68
CA GLY A 58 7.22 -1.25 -3.49
C GLY A 58 7.22 0.00 -4.36
N LEU A 59 7.53 1.16 -3.77
CA LEU A 59 7.66 2.42 -4.50
C LEU A 59 8.76 2.36 -5.56
N SER A 60 9.91 1.74 -5.28
CA SER A 60 10.98 1.55 -6.27
C SER A 60 10.50 0.79 -7.51
N HIS A 61 9.61 -0.20 -7.36
CA HIS A 61 9.03 -0.90 -8.51
C HIS A 61 8.09 0.00 -9.33
N LEU A 62 7.23 0.80 -8.68
CA LEU A 62 6.39 1.78 -9.37
C LEU A 62 7.22 2.86 -10.08
N HIS A 63 8.25 3.37 -9.41
CA HIS A 63 9.07 4.48 -9.89
C HIS A 63 9.90 4.10 -11.13
N LYS A 64 10.30 2.83 -11.26
CA LYS A 64 10.92 2.31 -12.50
C LYS A 64 10.04 2.49 -13.73
N GLU A 65 8.73 2.38 -13.56
CA GLU A 65 7.72 2.56 -14.60
C GLU A 65 7.19 4.01 -14.70
N GLN A 66 7.85 4.98 -14.04
CA GLN A 66 7.42 6.39 -13.96
C GLN A 66 6.02 6.56 -13.37
N LEU A 67 5.66 5.69 -12.43
CA LEU A 67 4.40 5.74 -11.70
C LEU A 67 4.64 6.25 -10.27
N VAL A 68 3.66 6.99 -9.76
CA VAL A 68 3.59 7.46 -8.37
C VAL A 68 2.37 6.87 -7.69
N HIS A 69 2.50 6.47 -6.43
CA HIS A 69 1.38 5.89 -5.68
C HIS A 69 0.37 6.94 -5.22
N ARG A 70 0.85 8.11 -4.77
CA ARG A 70 0.06 9.26 -4.27
C ARG A 70 -0.69 9.06 -2.95
N ASP A 71 -0.81 7.85 -2.39
CA ASP A 71 -1.53 7.61 -1.13
C ASP A 71 -0.74 6.68 -0.20
N VAL A 72 0.52 7.02 0.04
CA VAL A 72 1.38 6.26 0.97
C VAL A 72 1.03 6.66 2.40
N ARG A 73 0.39 5.75 3.14
CA ARG A 73 -0.06 5.93 4.53
C ARG A 73 -0.30 4.57 5.19
N TRP A 74 -0.29 4.50 6.53
CA TRP A 74 -0.49 3.25 7.28
C TRP A 74 -1.74 2.44 6.88
N PRO A 75 -2.91 3.05 6.59
CA PRO A 75 -4.07 2.30 6.08
C PRO A 75 -3.81 1.50 4.79
N ASN A 76 -2.82 1.94 3.98
CA ASN A 76 -2.45 1.32 2.71
C ASN A 76 -1.15 0.49 2.87
N VAL A 77 -0.73 0.21 4.10
CA VAL A 77 0.37 -0.72 4.40
C VAL A 77 -0.21 -1.88 5.19
N VAL A 78 -0.11 -3.08 4.62
CA VAL A 78 -0.58 -4.32 5.26
C VAL A 78 0.61 -5.12 5.75
N HIS A 79 0.37 -5.93 6.78
CA HIS A 79 1.33 -6.91 7.27
C HIS A 79 0.81 -8.30 6.91
N GLY A 80 1.56 -9.01 6.06
CA GLY A 80 1.21 -10.36 5.62
C GLY A 80 1.39 -11.37 6.75
N HIS A 81 0.41 -12.27 6.93
CA HIS A 81 0.53 -13.42 7.82
C HIS A 81 0.80 -14.67 7.00
N ARG A 82 2.08 -15.05 6.86
CA ARG A 82 2.45 -16.38 6.38
C ARG A 82 3.09 -17.20 7.51
N PRO A 83 2.43 -18.27 7.97
CA PRO A 83 3.07 -19.24 8.86
C PRO A 83 4.33 -19.81 8.18
N GLY A 84 5.50 -19.64 8.80
CA GLY A 84 6.77 -20.18 8.30
C GLY A 84 7.47 -19.35 7.20
N SER A 85 6.95 -18.18 6.82
CA SER A 85 7.68 -17.22 5.97
C SER A 85 8.17 -16.04 6.80
N ARG A 86 9.16 -15.29 6.31
CA ARG A 86 9.41 -13.95 6.85
C ARG A 86 8.12 -13.14 6.70
N SER A 87 7.59 -12.61 7.79
CA SER A 87 6.49 -11.66 7.74
C SER A 87 6.95 -10.46 6.93
N GLU A 88 6.23 -10.14 5.86
CA GLU A 88 6.57 -9.04 4.95
C GLU A 88 5.45 -8.00 5.00
N TRP A 89 5.86 -6.75 5.13
CA TRP A 89 4.97 -5.62 4.99
C TRP A 89 4.77 -5.35 3.50
N MET A 90 3.60 -4.88 3.10
CA MET A 90 3.30 -4.58 1.69
C MET A 90 2.56 -3.26 1.56
N LEU A 91 2.95 -2.45 0.57
CA LEU A 91 2.20 -1.28 0.13
C LEU A 91 1.09 -1.74 -0.82
N VAL A 92 -0.16 -1.44 -0.48
CA VAL A 92 -1.37 -1.84 -1.22
C VAL A 92 -2.13 -0.62 -1.70
N ASP A 93 -3.27 -0.87 -2.37
CA ASP A 93 -4.20 0.15 -2.83
C ASP A 93 -3.65 1.03 -3.97
N LEU A 94 -3.56 0.42 -5.15
CA LEU A 94 -3.01 1.06 -6.36
C LEU A 94 -4.05 1.89 -7.15
N GLU A 95 -5.26 2.08 -6.64
CA GLU A 95 -6.31 2.82 -7.34
C GLU A 95 -5.94 4.29 -7.57
N THR A 96 -5.10 4.81 -6.69
CA THR A 96 -4.58 6.18 -6.78
C THR A 96 -3.28 6.25 -7.55
N VAL A 97 -2.78 5.19 -8.19
CA VAL A 97 -1.54 5.29 -8.98
C VAL A 97 -1.71 6.26 -10.15
N TRP A 98 -0.65 7.00 -10.48
CA TRP A 98 -0.65 7.96 -11.58
C TRP A 98 0.70 8.09 -12.26
N GLN A 99 0.72 8.69 -13.44
CA GLN A 99 1.95 8.98 -14.16
C GLN A 99 2.68 10.19 -13.53
N ALA A 100 3.96 10.01 -13.20
CA ALA A 100 4.82 11.07 -12.69
C ALA A 100 4.90 12.25 -13.68
N GLY A 101 4.99 13.48 -13.16
CA GLY A 101 5.11 14.69 -13.96
C GLY A 101 3.87 15.03 -14.80
N LYS A 102 2.74 14.36 -14.58
CA LYS A 102 1.45 14.72 -15.19
C LYS A 102 0.56 15.44 -14.20
N ALA A 103 -0.20 16.42 -14.71
CA ALA A 103 -1.26 17.04 -13.93
C ALA A 103 -2.31 15.96 -13.57
N PRO A 104 -2.72 15.85 -12.30
CA PRO A 104 -3.72 14.88 -11.91
C PRO A 104 -5.10 15.30 -12.43
N SER A 105 -5.89 14.35 -12.95
CA SER A 105 -7.28 14.59 -13.35
C SER A 105 -8.18 14.91 -12.14
N SER A 106 -7.85 14.37 -10.98
CA SER A 106 -8.49 14.65 -9.70
C SER A 106 -7.44 15.00 -8.65
N ARG A 107 -7.64 16.10 -7.93
CA ARG A 107 -6.83 16.40 -6.74
C ARG A 107 -7.35 15.55 -5.60
N LEU A 108 -6.51 14.66 -5.08
CA LEU A 108 -6.77 14.06 -3.79
C LEU A 108 -6.60 15.16 -2.73
N HIS A 109 -7.69 15.55 -2.07
CA HIS A 109 -7.75 16.69 -1.17
C HIS A 109 -6.73 16.62 -0.01
N ARG A 110 -6.31 15.41 0.37
CA ARG A 110 -5.46 15.15 1.53
C ARG A 110 -3.96 15.36 1.29
N ILE A 111 -3.53 15.62 0.05
CA ILE A 111 -2.11 15.54 -0.35
C ILE A 111 -1.67 16.69 -1.28
N ALA A 112 -2.38 17.82 -1.26
CA ALA A 112 -2.07 18.96 -2.13
C ALA A 112 -0.68 19.59 -1.86
N ASP A 113 -0.15 19.43 -0.66
CA ASP A 113 1.11 19.97 -0.18
C ASP A 113 2.34 19.07 -0.46
N VAL A 114 2.13 17.87 -1.00
CA VAL A 114 3.20 17.02 -1.54
C VAL A 114 3.40 17.20 -3.05
N LEU A 115 2.60 18.05 -3.68
CA LEU A 115 2.81 18.43 -5.08
C LEU A 115 4.12 19.21 -5.24
N LEU A 116 4.91 18.82 -6.23
CA LEU A 116 6.10 19.54 -6.66
C LEU A 116 5.78 20.25 -7.97
N ASN A 117 5.83 21.58 -7.97
CA ASN A 117 5.44 22.41 -9.13
C ASN A 117 4.01 22.12 -9.65
N GLY A 118 3.08 21.84 -8.74
CA GLY A 118 1.68 21.54 -9.07
C GLY A 118 1.45 20.14 -9.66
N ARG A 119 2.45 19.25 -9.62
CA ARG A 119 2.40 17.89 -10.15
C ARG A 119 2.85 16.88 -9.09
N TYR A 120 2.43 15.63 -9.28
CA TYR A 120 3.01 14.53 -8.52
C TYR A 120 4.28 14.07 -9.24
N GLU A 121 5.37 14.03 -8.50
CA GLU A 121 6.66 13.53 -8.96
C GLU A 121 7.06 12.34 -8.10
N LEU A 122 8.08 11.58 -8.49
CA LEU A 122 8.57 10.44 -7.71
C LEU A 122 8.92 10.84 -6.26
N ALA A 123 9.48 12.03 -6.09
CA ALA A 123 9.80 12.60 -4.78
C ALA A 123 8.56 12.95 -3.93
N SER A 124 7.37 13.08 -4.53
CA SER A 124 6.11 13.26 -3.78
C SER A 124 5.81 12.03 -2.92
N ASP A 125 6.02 10.81 -3.44
CA ASP A 125 5.82 9.58 -2.65
C ASP A 125 6.83 9.49 -1.49
N LEU A 126 8.09 9.91 -1.70
CA LEU A 126 9.09 9.94 -0.63
C LEU A 126 8.73 10.93 0.49
N ARG A 127 8.11 12.06 0.14
CA ARG A 127 7.58 13.00 1.15
C ARG A 127 6.42 12.38 1.93
N LEU A 128 5.58 11.56 1.29
CA LEU A 128 4.54 10.80 1.98
C LEU A 128 5.13 9.72 2.90
N VAL A 129 6.23 9.06 2.51
CA VAL A 129 6.96 8.14 3.39
C VAL A 129 7.48 8.86 4.65
N ALA A 130 8.05 10.05 4.50
CA ALA A 130 8.50 10.83 5.65
C ALA A 130 7.35 11.15 6.61
N ARG A 131 6.18 11.54 6.10
CA ARG A 131 4.97 11.76 6.92
C ARG A 131 4.48 10.49 7.59
N LEU A 132 4.47 9.38 6.86
CA LEU A 132 4.11 8.08 7.39
C LEU A 132 5.01 7.70 8.59
N MET A 133 6.30 8.04 8.54
CA MET A 133 7.22 7.86 9.66
C MET A 133 6.93 8.82 10.82
N GLU A 134 6.64 10.10 10.55
CA GLU A 134 6.28 11.11 11.56
C GLU A 134 4.96 10.77 12.29
N ASP A 135 3.98 10.23 11.57
CA ASP A 135 2.68 9.79 12.11
C ASP A 135 2.81 8.55 13.00
N THR A 136 3.97 7.90 13.03
CA THR A 136 4.22 6.75 13.88
C THR A 136 4.64 7.21 15.28
N CYS A 137 3.71 7.18 16.23
CA CYS A 137 4.04 7.26 17.65
C CYS A 137 4.80 5.99 18.06
N VAL A 138 6.13 5.99 17.89
CA VAL A 138 6.98 5.00 18.55
C VAL A 138 6.99 5.38 20.03
N ALA A 139 6.23 4.65 20.85
CA ALA A 139 6.32 4.78 22.30
C ALA A 139 7.77 4.47 22.72
N GLY A 140 8.55 5.52 22.96
CA GLY A 140 9.98 5.39 23.21
C GLY A 140 10.56 6.63 23.85
N THR A 141 10.20 6.88 25.11
CA THR A 141 11.11 7.17 26.24
C THR A 141 10.28 7.57 27.48
N GLY A 142 10.15 6.63 28.41
CA GLY A 142 9.57 6.83 29.72
C GLY A 142 10.11 5.78 30.69
N ALA A 143 11.17 6.19 31.42
CA ALA A 143 11.98 5.48 32.42
C ALA A 143 13.07 4.53 31.89
#